data_AF-A0A8H7NKX6-F1
#
_entry.id   AF-A0A8H7NKX6-F1
#
_cell.length_a   1.000
_cell.length_b   1.000
_cell.length_c   1.000
_cell.angle_alpha   90.00
_cell.angle_beta   90.00
_cell.angle_gamma   90.00
#
_symmetry.space_group_name_H-M   'P 1'
#
loop_
_entity.id
_entity.type
_entity.pdbx_description
1 polymer ?
#
loop_
_entity_poly.entity_id
_entity_poly.type
_entity_poly.pdbx_seq_one_letter_code
_entity_poly.pdbx_strand_id
1 'polypeptide(L)'
;MPDLLSPTSPVSKASTMSPATSTVPAAPSTASTSTGAESQLPYGRSRKQVSRACDWCRVRRIRCDNEQPCKACRQRGAQCTQNGGDGPRTLPQALREIDKLKARVRELESELAAYKSQPRAVAAITPVSPSDQSSPVQSVKSQVQNTAVVKPRWEGIYVATARSDQPSYYGPSSIYYFVSRIGCYLGKALQQPHADKSFQTRGGSKNMHETDSPDDNARQDSSEIVSGTDARWGALRRVHEEALLKLFWEGYHCFMPIVDETEFRQHYASLWEPSRTTRKQSPLVDIILALSLQYGYAFIPRNATHLADHDEAYGDSAVAGRWYYRRSQALLSADLESPSLTTVQCYLFSICYLCCASFQNMCHIVHAQAVRAGQTLGLHLEPPADTPHGERELRKRVWWHVLLLEAKISTKLGRPFLLDLGQVSSMSRPSDDLATATYNNSSLGAYGPGPDITWLSFSSHNCQLFITMANIYEVLYDKCGEAIHQNNITSIYADPNVLESCAKVLAASMPILRAWADNVPEQLKMRRRSGGALLHGPLCRRN
;
A
#
# COMPACT_ATOMS: atom_id res chain seq x y z
N MET A 1 5.32 45.48 16.01
CA MET A 1 6.40 45.99 16.87
C MET A 1 6.96 47.25 16.23
N PRO A 2 6.63 48.44 16.77
CA PRO A 2 5.74 48.65 17.94
C PRO A 2 4.27 48.27 17.61
N ASP A 3 3.30 48.08 18.51
CA ASP A 3 3.04 48.59 19.88
C ASP A 3 2.56 50.06 19.90
N LEU A 4 1.66 50.51 20.79
CA LEU A 4 0.94 49.90 21.93
C LEU A 4 -0.38 50.67 22.12
N LEU A 5 -1.33 50.15 22.92
CA LEU A 5 -2.04 50.87 24.03
C LEU A 5 -3.46 50.32 24.36
N SER A 6 -3.53 49.66 25.53
CA SER A 6 -4.59 49.84 26.54
C SER A 6 -3.89 50.46 27.78
N PRO A 7 -4.55 51.13 28.76
CA PRO A 7 -5.56 50.57 29.69
C PRO A 7 -6.82 51.50 29.77
N THR A 8 -7.62 51.75 30.83
CA THR A 8 -7.56 51.47 32.29
C THR A 8 -8.97 51.49 32.94
N SER A 9 -9.13 50.79 34.08
CA SER A 9 -10.33 50.79 34.95
C SER A 9 -10.37 51.97 35.94
N PRO A 10 -11.45 52.09 36.74
CA PRO A 10 -11.27 52.29 38.20
C PRO A 10 -12.18 51.41 39.10
N VAL A 11 -12.01 51.52 40.42
CA VAL A 11 -12.56 50.66 41.52
C VAL A 11 -12.74 51.56 42.77
N SER A 12 -13.57 51.36 43.82
CA SER A 12 -14.28 50.19 44.41
C SER A 12 -15.67 50.63 44.96
N LYS A 13 -16.31 50.24 46.11
CA LYS A 13 -16.09 49.43 47.36
C LYS A 13 -17.50 49.27 48.05
N ALA A 14 -17.82 48.56 49.15
CA ALA A 14 -17.16 47.66 50.11
C ALA A 14 -18.21 46.81 50.90
N SER A 15 -17.76 45.80 51.67
CA SER A 15 -18.38 45.26 52.93
C SER A 15 -19.73 44.49 52.86
N THR A 16 -20.03 43.48 53.71
CA THR A 16 -19.38 43.02 54.97
C THR A 16 -19.60 41.51 55.30
N MET A 17 -18.64 40.92 56.06
CA MET A 17 -18.74 39.73 56.95
C MET A 17 -18.77 38.28 56.38
N SER A 18 -18.50 37.33 57.29
CA SER A 18 -18.25 35.86 57.18
C SER A 18 -18.45 35.25 58.60
N PRO A 19 -18.20 33.95 58.96
CA PRO A 19 -17.61 32.80 58.22
C PRO A 19 -18.23 31.38 58.51
N ALA A 20 -17.51 30.31 58.05
CA ALA A 20 -17.26 29.02 58.74
C ALA A 20 -18.08 27.71 58.46
N THR A 21 -17.40 26.76 57.77
CA THR A 21 -17.23 25.28 58.03
C THR A 21 -18.38 24.22 58.13
N SER A 22 -18.22 23.17 57.30
CA SER A 22 -18.19 21.70 57.64
C SER A 22 -19.43 20.76 57.53
N THR A 23 -19.19 19.63 56.83
CA THR A 23 -19.68 18.22 57.02
C THR A 23 -21.17 17.80 57.04
N VAL A 24 -21.53 16.96 56.04
CA VAL A 24 -22.24 15.64 56.08
C VAL A 24 -23.32 15.34 57.16
N PRO A 25 -24.52 14.87 56.72
CA PRO A 25 -25.17 13.68 57.32
C PRO A 25 -25.81 12.71 56.27
N ALA A 26 -26.47 11.62 56.73
CA ALA A 26 -27.10 10.57 55.89
C ALA A 26 -28.29 9.83 56.57
N ALA A 27 -29.08 9.06 55.78
CA ALA A 27 -30.21 8.16 56.16
C ALA A 27 -31.48 8.86 56.74
N PRO A 28 -32.72 8.25 56.77
CA PRO A 28 -33.14 6.88 57.18
C PRO A 28 -33.62 5.96 55.99
N SER A 29 -33.95 4.65 56.06
CA SER A 29 -34.63 3.70 57.02
C SER A 29 -36.18 3.67 56.87
N THR A 30 -36.97 2.57 56.96
CA THR A 30 -36.89 1.27 57.71
C THR A 30 -37.76 0.10 57.12
N ALA A 31 -37.41 -1.16 57.51
CA ALA A 31 -38.25 -2.39 57.77
C ALA A 31 -39.16 -3.04 56.65
N SER A 32 -39.61 -4.32 56.69
CA SER A 32 -39.70 -5.35 57.78
C SER A 32 -39.64 -6.85 57.31
N THR A 33 -38.96 -7.72 58.09
CA THR A 33 -39.21 -9.15 58.51
C THR A 33 -40.22 -10.13 57.82
N SER A 34 -40.15 -11.49 57.92
CA SER A 34 -39.13 -12.49 58.37
C SER A 34 -39.61 -13.99 58.21
N THR A 35 -38.83 -14.97 58.74
CA THR A 35 -39.02 -16.46 58.91
C THR A 35 -38.49 -17.39 57.79
N GLY A 36 -37.91 -18.59 58.06
CA GLY A 36 -37.50 -19.20 59.36
C GLY A 36 -36.79 -20.59 59.25
N ALA A 37 -35.90 -20.88 60.20
CA ALA A 37 -35.33 -22.15 60.71
C ALA A 37 -34.85 -23.35 59.80
N GLU A 38 -33.59 -23.73 60.03
CA GLU A 38 -32.95 -25.08 60.13
C GLU A 38 -33.58 -26.37 59.54
N SER A 39 -32.77 -27.22 58.88
CA SER A 39 -32.17 -28.44 59.50
C SER A 39 -31.59 -29.50 58.51
N GLN A 40 -30.70 -30.37 59.05
CA GLN A 40 -30.26 -31.71 58.59
C GLN A 40 -29.55 -31.95 57.23
N LEU A 41 -28.59 -32.91 57.26
CA LEU A 41 -27.90 -33.50 56.12
C LEU A 41 -28.40 -34.92 55.82
N PRO A 42 -28.70 -35.27 54.55
CA PRO A 42 -28.77 -36.67 54.12
C PRO A 42 -27.50 -37.13 53.38
N TYR A 43 -27.18 -38.40 53.62
CA TYR A 43 -26.06 -39.17 53.10
C TYR A 43 -25.86 -39.16 51.56
N GLY A 44 -24.59 -39.13 51.15
CA GLY A 44 -24.04 -40.02 50.11
C GLY A 44 -24.71 -40.10 48.72
N ARG A 45 -24.29 -39.24 47.79
CA ARG A 45 -24.09 -39.66 46.39
C ARG A 45 -22.59 -39.70 46.07
N SER A 46 -22.10 -40.89 45.71
CA SER A 46 -20.71 -41.11 45.30
C SER A 46 -20.33 -40.16 44.15
N ARG A 47 -19.32 -39.31 44.39
CA ARG A 47 -18.73 -38.49 43.34
C ARG A 47 -17.88 -39.42 42.47
N LYS A 48 -18.43 -39.85 41.32
CA LYS A 48 -17.66 -40.52 40.26
C LYS A 48 -16.43 -39.66 39.94
N GLN A 49 -15.25 -40.15 40.34
CA GLN A 49 -14.01 -39.42 40.11
C GLN A 49 -13.71 -39.42 38.61
N VAL A 50 -13.71 -38.24 38.01
CA VAL A 50 -13.44 -38.06 36.59
C VAL A 50 -11.95 -38.37 36.33
N SER A 51 -11.70 -39.44 35.57
CA SER A 51 -10.35 -39.92 35.25
C SER A 51 -9.54 -38.94 34.40
N ARG A 52 -10.19 -38.12 33.58
CA ARG A 52 -9.59 -37.05 32.78
C ARG A 52 -10.56 -35.88 32.61
N ALA A 53 -10.14 -34.68 33.02
CA ALA A 53 -10.85 -33.45 32.66
C ALA A 53 -10.56 -33.07 31.20
N CYS A 54 -11.53 -32.45 30.51
CA CYS A 54 -11.32 -31.86 29.19
C CYS A 54 -10.27 -30.74 29.25
N ASP A 55 -9.63 -30.46 28.11
CA ASP A 55 -8.41 -29.66 28.09
C ASP A 55 -8.67 -28.22 28.58
N TRP A 56 -9.82 -27.64 28.22
CA TRP A 56 -10.25 -26.30 28.66
C TRP A 56 -10.48 -26.20 30.19
N CYS A 57 -11.21 -27.15 30.78
CA CYS A 57 -11.40 -27.21 32.23
C CYS A 57 -10.09 -27.44 32.98
N ARG A 58 -9.18 -28.24 32.40
CA ARG A 58 -7.85 -28.54 32.96
C ARG A 58 -6.95 -27.30 32.98
N VAL A 59 -6.91 -26.53 31.89
CA VAL A 59 -6.18 -25.25 31.82
C VAL A 59 -6.73 -24.24 32.83
N ARG A 60 -8.06 -24.08 32.91
CA ARG A 60 -8.69 -23.15 33.87
C ARG A 60 -8.82 -23.68 35.31
N ARG A 61 -8.29 -24.87 35.62
CA ARG A 61 -8.32 -25.54 36.94
C ARG A 61 -9.73 -25.63 37.58
N ILE A 62 -10.76 -25.78 36.76
CA ILE A 62 -12.16 -25.93 37.20
C ILE A 62 -12.62 -27.39 37.11
N ARG A 63 -13.68 -27.74 37.86
CA ARG A 63 -14.28 -29.07 37.80
C ARG A 63 -14.85 -29.34 36.40
N CYS A 64 -14.53 -30.51 35.86
CA CYS A 64 -15.16 -31.10 34.68
C CYS A 64 -16.06 -32.26 35.15
N ASP A 65 -17.23 -32.43 34.55
CA ASP A 65 -18.16 -33.54 34.79
C ASP A 65 -18.05 -34.67 33.74
N ASN A 66 -17.13 -34.54 32.80
CA ASN A 66 -16.74 -35.52 31.75
C ASN A 66 -17.83 -35.93 30.74
N GLU A 67 -19.01 -35.32 30.81
CA GLU A 67 -19.93 -35.25 29.66
C GLU A 67 -19.25 -34.48 28.51
N GLN A 68 -19.67 -34.75 27.26
CA GLN A 68 -19.22 -33.99 26.08
C GLN A 68 -20.44 -33.36 25.37
N PRO A 69 -20.50 -32.02 25.19
CA PRO A 69 -19.69 -31.00 25.87
C PRO A 69 -20.04 -30.89 27.36
N CYS A 70 -19.02 -30.79 28.22
CA CYS A 70 -19.16 -30.76 29.68
C CYS A 70 -19.91 -29.49 30.14
N LYS A 71 -20.62 -29.53 31.27
CA LYS A 71 -21.52 -28.43 31.67
C LYS A 71 -20.77 -27.10 31.86
N ALA A 72 -19.55 -27.16 32.39
CA ALA A 72 -18.70 -25.99 32.61
C ALA A 72 -18.19 -25.35 31.30
N CYS A 73 -18.09 -26.11 30.21
CA CYS A 73 -17.82 -25.59 28.87
C CYS A 73 -19.10 -25.06 28.20
N ARG A 74 -20.20 -25.84 28.28
CA ARG A 74 -21.51 -25.54 27.68
C ARG A 74 -22.09 -24.22 28.17
N GLN A 75 -22.04 -23.97 29.49
CA GLN A 75 -22.48 -22.71 30.11
C GLN A 75 -21.64 -21.47 29.74
N ARG A 76 -20.51 -21.65 29.05
CA ARG A 76 -19.54 -20.58 28.76
C ARG A 76 -19.13 -20.52 27.28
N GLY A 77 -19.87 -21.19 26.39
CA GLY A 77 -19.59 -21.24 24.95
C GLY A 77 -18.22 -21.83 24.59
N ALA A 78 -17.58 -22.59 25.49
CA ALA A 78 -16.21 -23.02 25.31
C ALA A 78 -16.10 -24.37 24.59
N GLN A 79 -15.10 -24.51 23.71
CA GLN A 79 -14.83 -25.75 22.99
C GLN A 79 -14.32 -26.84 23.95
N CYS A 80 -14.98 -27.99 23.96
CA CYS A 80 -14.78 -29.04 24.97
C CYS A 80 -13.96 -30.23 24.41
N THR A 81 -12.66 -30.02 24.15
CA THR A 81 -11.79 -31.07 23.59
C THR A 81 -11.28 -32.07 24.63
N GLN A 82 -10.98 -33.30 24.16
CA GLN A 82 -10.12 -34.26 24.87
C GLN A 82 -8.92 -34.73 24.02
N ASN A 83 -8.73 -34.17 22.82
CA ASN A 83 -7.75 -34.59 21.82
C ASN A 83 -6.34 -34.04 22.13
N GLY A 84 -5.74 -34.56 23.20
CA GLY A 84 -4.39 -34.17 23.65
C GLY A 84 -3.26 -34.98 23.01
N GLY A 85 -2.89 -34.64 21.77
CA GLY A 85 -1.67 -35.13 21.08
C GLY A 85 -1.28 -34.18 19.93
N ASP A 86 -0.01 -33.93 19.60
CA ASP A 86 1.21 -34.43 20.25
C ASP A 86 2.24 -33.31 20.50
N GLY A 87 2.77 -33.32 21.72
CA GLY A 87 3.86 -32.47 22.19
C GLY A 87 4.49 -33.11 23.43
N PRO A 88 5.78 -32.89 23.71
CA PRO A 88 6.50 -33.60 24.78
C PRO A 88 5.83 -33.34 26.14
N ARG A 89 5.29 -34.40 26.74
CA ARG A 89 4.36 -34.30 27.88
C ARG A 89 5.06 -34.01 29.22
N THR A 90 6.39 -34.00 29.25
CA THR A 90 7.21 -33.62 30.42
C THR A 90 8.48 -32.87 29.99
N LEU A 91 9.00 -31.99 30.86
CA LEU A 91 10.22 -31.23 30.61
C LEU A 91 11.45 -32.13 30.30
N PRO A 92 11.69 -33.26 31.00
CA PRO A 92 12.78 -34.19 30.64
C PRO A 92 12.57 -34.96 29.33
N GLN A 93 11.36 -34.94 28.74
CA GLN A 93 11.13 -35.44 27.38
C GLN A 93 11.45 -34.36 26.34
N ALA A 94 11.05 -33.12 26.58
CA ALA A 94 11.36 -31.98 25.72
C ALA A 94 12.88 -31.75 25.60
N LEU A 95 13.61 -31.80 26.71
CA LEU A 95 15.07 -31.64 26.72
C LEU A 95 15.78 -32.73 25.90
N ARG A 96 15.36 -34.00 26.02
CA ARG A 96 15.95 -35.11 25.25
C ARG A 96 15.71 -35.00 23.75
N GLU A 97 14.53 -34.54 23.30
CA GLU A 97 14.32 -34.24 21.88
C GLU A 97 15.12 -33.02 21.41
N ILE A 98 15.25 -31.96 22.23
CA ILE A 98 16.10 -30.81 21.91
C ILE A 98 17.56 -31.23 21.70
N ASP A 99 18.12 -32.08 22.56
CA ASP A 99 19.52 -32.50 22.45
C ASP A 99 19.75 -33.51 21.31
N LYS A 100 18.76 -34.37 21.01
CA LYS A 100 18.73 -35.23 19.82
C LYS A 100 18.67 -34.42 18.52
N LEU A 101 17.86 -33.36 18.46
CA LEU A 101 17.80 -32.45 17.32
C LEU A 101 19.13 -31.68 17.13
N LYS A 102 19.72 -31.17 18.22
CA LYS A 102 21.07 -30.55 18.18
C LYS A 102 22.17 -31.53 17.75
N ALA A 103 22.04 -32.82 18.05
CA ALA A 103 22.96 -33.84 17.52
C ALA A 103 22.80 -33.97 16.00
N ARG A 104 21.57 -34.15 15.50
CA ARG A 104 21.33 -34.30 14.05
C ARG A 104 21.68 -33.06 13.24
N VAL A 105 21.52 -31.85 13.79
CA VAL A 105 21.98 -30.62 13.12
C VAL A 105 23.49 -30.63 12.89
N ARG A 106 24.29 -30.93 13.93
CA ARG A 106 25.76 -30.99 13.81
C ARG A 106 26.25 -32.10 12.89
N GLU A 107 25.54 -33.23 12.87
CA GLU A 107 25.77 -34.33 11.93
C GLU A 107 25.58 -33.85 10.48
N LEU A 108 24.41 -33.27 10.16
CA LEU A 108 24.10 -32.71 8.85
C LEU A 108 25.07 -31.58 8.44
N GLU A 109 25.47 -30.70 9.37
CA GLU A 109 26.47 -29.65 9.12
C GLU A 109 27.83 -30.24 8.72
N SER A 110 28.23 -31.37 9.32
CA SER A 110 29.47 -32.06 8.96
C SER A 110 29.39 -32.84 7.65
N GLU A 111 28.25 -33.48 7.34
CA GLU A 111 27.98 -34.07 6.02
C GLU A 111 28.04 -33.00 4.91
N LEU A 112 27.44 -31.83 5.14
CA LEU A 112 27.38 -30.74 4.17
C LEU A 112 28.76 -30.04 4.01
N ALA A 113 29.57 -30.00 5.06
CA ALA A 113 30.97 -29.58 4.97
C ALA A 113 31.83 -30.58 4.17
N ALA A 114 31.67 -31.89 4.40
CA ALA A 114 32.36 -32.93 3.66
C ALA A 114 31.94 -32.99 2.18
N TYR A 115 30.67 -32.74 1.87
CA TYR A 115 30.18 -32.64 0.49
C TYR A 115 30.77 -31.42 -0.24
N LYS A 116 30.98 -30.30 0.46
CA LYS A 116 31.60 -29.08 -0.10
C LYS A 116 33.11 -29.18 -0.31
N SER A 117 33.80 -30.10 0.37
CA SER A 117 35.27 -30.25 0.25
C SER A 117 35.71 -31.29 -0.78
N GLN A 118 34.78 -32.03 -1.42
CA GLN A 118 35.12 -32.95 -2.50
C GLN A 118 35.42 -32.21 -3.82
N PRO A 119 36.60 -32.36 -4.43
CA PRO A 119 36.86 -31.88 -5.78
C PRO A 119 36.05 -32.72 -6.78
N ARG A 120 35.18 -32.08 -7.56
CA ARG A 120 34.34 -32.77 -8.55
C ARG A 120 35.16 -33.20 -9.76
N ALA A 121 35.83 -34.35 -9.66
CA ALA A 121 36.52 -34.99 -10.78
C ALA A 121 35.53 -35.33 -11.89
N VAL A 122 35.61 -34.60 -13.00
CA VAL A 122 34.79 -34.86 -14.19
C VAL A 122 35.41 -36.03 -14.95
N ALA A 123 34.84 -37.22 -14.77
CA ALA A 123 35.23 -38.39 -15.55
C ALA A 123 34.93 -38.14 -17.04
N ALA A 124 35.97 -38.11 -17.87
CA ALA A 124 35.83 -37.90 -19.30
C ALA A 124 35.24 -39.16 -19.96
N ILE A 125 34.00 -39.05 -20.44
CA ILE A 125 33.38 -40.07 -21.29
C ILE A 125 33.71 -39.71 -22.73
N THR A 126 34.57 -40.50 -23.38
CA THR A 126 34.86 -40.40 -24.82
C THR A 126 33.68 -40.91 -25.64
N PRO A 127 33.08 -40.10 -26.53
CA PRO A 127 32.03 -40.59 -27.43
C PRO A 127 32.63 -41.43 -28.56
N VAL A 128 32.05 -42.59 -28.83
CA VAL A 128 32.25 -43.33 -30.08
C VAL A 128 31.35 -42.73 -31.16
N SER A 129 31.89 -42.50 -32.36
CA SER A 129 31.15 -41.94 -33.49
C SER A 129 30.19 -42.95 -34.14
N PRO A 130 29.02 -42.47 -34.59
CA PRO A 130 28.41 -42.90 -35.85
C PRO A 130 28.24 -41.72 -36.82
N SER A 131 28.25 -42.03 -38.12
CA SER A 131 28.20 -41.04 -39.22
C SER A 131 26.78 -40.66 -39.63
N ASP A 132 26.64 -39.46 -40.23
CA ASP A 132 25.65 -39.00 -41.24
C ASP A 132 24.13 -39.23 -40.97
N GLN A 133 23.20 -38.31 -41.25
CA GLN A 133 23.09 -37.40 -42.40
C GLN A 133 22.32 -36.08 -42.07
N SER A 134 22.63 -35.03 -42.85
CA SER A 134 21.77 -33.87 -43.23
C SER A 134 20.90 -33.12 -42.19
N SER A 135 21.41 -31.94 -41.78
CA SER A 135 20.81 -30.58 -41.97
C SER A 135 19.35 -30.24 -41.56
N PRO A 136 19.03 -28.95 -41.30
CA PRO A 136 19.72 -28.05 -40.36
C PRO A 136 18.74 -27.24 -39.49
N VAL A 137 18.81 -27.36 -38.16
CA VAL A 137 18.14 -26.42 -37.23
C VAL A 137 19.19 -25.69 -36.40
N GLN A 138 19.45 -24.42 -36.74
CA GLN A 138 20.38 -23.57 -36.00
C GLN A 138 19.78 -23.12 -34.65
N SER A 139 19.78 -24.02 -33.67
CA SER A 139 19.58 -23.65 -32.27
C SER A 139 20.81 -22.89 -31.79
N VAL A 140 20.77 -21.55 -31.86
CA VAL A 140 21.83 -20.65 -31.36
C VAL A 140 21.85 -20.70 -29.83
N LYS A 141 22.47 -21.76 -29.28
CA LYS A 141 22.77 -21.87 -27.85
C LYS A 141 24.00 -21.05 -27.52
N SER A 142 23.82 -19.73 -27.50
CA SER A 142 24.80 -18.78 -26.97
C SER A 142 25.24 -19.23 -25.57
N GLN A 143 26.53 -19.53 -25.41
CA GLN A 143 27.09 -19.93 -24.12
C GLN A 143 27.20 -18.72 -23.18
N VAL A 144 26.07 -18.34 -22.58
CA VAL A 144 26.07 -17.42 -21.44
C VAL A 144 26.70 -18.16 -20.25
N GLN A 145 28.00 -17.96 -20.05
CA GLN A 145 28.70 -18.41 -18.86
C GLN A 145 28.09 -17.68 -17.66
N ASN A 146 27.19 -18.36 -16.95
CA ASN A 146 26.34 -17.74 -15.93
C ASN A 146 27.07 -17.57 -14.59
N THR A 147 28.21 -16.88 -14.61
CA THR A 147 28.83 -16.29 -13.41
C THR A 147 28.01 -15.08 -12.99
N ALA A 148 26.80 -15.33 -12.49
CA ALA A 148 25.91 -14.32 -11.93
C ALA A 148 26.54 -13.74 -10.66
N VAL A 149 27.36 -12.69 -10.83
CA VAL A 149 27.87 -11.88 -9.73
C VAL A 149 26.67 -11.30 -9.01
N VAL A 150 26.40 -11.78 -7.79
CA VAL A 150 25.32 -11.26 -6.95
C VAL A 150 25.67 -9.82 -6.58
N LYS A 151 25.11 -8.86 -7.34
CA LYS A 151 25.39 -7.44 -7.15
C LYS A 151 24.99 -7.06 -5.72
N PRO A 152 25.92 -6.59 -4.87
CA PRO A 152 25.63 -6.32 -3.48
C PRO A 152 24.62 -5.18 -3.38
N ARG A 153 23.55 -5.39 -2.62
CA ARG A 153 22.46 -4.43 -2.44
C ARG A 153 22.40 -3.96 -1.00
N TRP A 154 22.04 -2.69 -0.81
CA TRP A 154 21.70 -2.18 0.51
C TRP A 154 20.39 -2.84 0.96
N GLU A 155 20.47 -3.73 1.94
CA GLU A 155 19.33 -4.50 2.44
C GLU A 155 18.25 -3.61 3.09
N GLY A 156 17.00 -3.88 2.75
CA GLY A 156 15.82 -3.32 3.40
C GLY A 156 15.44 -4.02 4.71
N ILE A 157 14.17 -3.92 5.07
CA ILE A 157 13.60 -4.57 6.26
C ILE A 157 12.29 -5.29 5.94
N TYR A 158 11.91 -6.23 6.82
CA TYR A 158 10.63 -6.91 6.79
C TYR A 158 9.73 -6.39 7.90
N VAL A 159 8.60 -5.77 7.54
CA VAL A 159 7.67 -5.14 8.49
C VAL A 159 6.25 -5.62 8.21
N ALA A 160 5.61 -6.20 9.23
CA ALA A 160 4.16 -6.40 9.24
C ALA A 160 3.51 -5.02 9.41
N THR A 161 2.53 -4.69 8.57
CA THR A 161 1.89 -3.36 8.61
C THR A 161 0.63 -3.40 9.48
N ALA A 162 0.11 -2.24 9.87
CA ALA A 162 -1.16 -2.12 10.60
C ALA A 162 -2.40 -2.71 9.88
N ARG A 163 -2.26 -3.23 8.65
CA ARG A 163 -3.29 -3.88 7.83
C ARG A 163 -2.99 -5.36 7.51
N SER A 164 -1.86 -5.92 7.94
CA SER A 164 -1.54 -7.34 7.73
C SER A 164 -0.41 -7.82 8.65
N ASP A 165 -0.65 -8.92 9.36
CA ASP A 165 0.33 -9.59 10.22
C ASP A 165 1.50 -10.22 9.45
N GLN A 166 1.39 -10.34 8.11
CA GLN A 166 2.45 -10.89 7.26
C GLN A 166 3.55 -9.83 7.01
N PRO A 167 4.82 -10.07 7.41
CA PRO A 167 5.90 -9.13 7.18
C PRO A 167 6.19 -8.93 5.70
N SER A 168 6.12 -7.69 5.23
CA SER A 168 6.42 -7.31 3.85
C SER A 168 7.81 -6.69 3.73
N TYR A 169 8.52 -7.00 2.65
CA TYR A 169 9.81 -6.36 2.35
C TYR A 169 9.63 -4.90 1.92
N TYR A 170 10.44 -4.02 2.50
CA TYR A 170 10.57 -2.61 2.13
C TYR A 170 12.05 -2.19 2.14
N GLY A 171 12.55 -1.67 1.01
CA GLY A 171 13.95 -1.26 0.85
C GLY A 171 14.30 0.07 1.52
N PRO A 172 15.58 0.49 1.46
CA PRO A 172 16.11 1.52 2.34
C PRO A 172 15.60 2.95 2.06
N SER A 173 15.11 3.23 0.85
CA SER A 173 14.43 4.49 0.50
C SER A 173 13.03 4.62 1.06
N SER A 174 12.45 3.53 1.57
CA SER A 174 11.05 3.52 1.97
C SER A 174 10.80 4.27 3.27
N ILE A 175 9.62 4.89 3.37
CA ILE A 175 9.16 5.49 4.62
C ILE A 175 9.07 4.46 5.76
N TYR A 176 8.82 3.18 5.44
CA TYR A 176 8.82 2.08 6.41
C TYR A 176 10.22 1.83 7.01
N TYR A 177 11.26 1.82 6.17
CA TYR A 177 12.65 1.70 6.61
C TYR A 177 13.06 2.90 7.49
N PHE A 178 12.71 4.13 7.08
CA PHE A 178 12.95 5.34 7.85
C PHE A 178 12.22 5.32 9.22
N VAL A 179 10.95 4.94 9.25
CA VAL A 179 10.15 4.86 10.49
C VAL A 179 10.71 3.80 11.44
N SER A 180 11.11 2.62 10.96
CA SER A 180 11.69 1.59 11.84
C SER A 180 13.11 1.96 12.31
N ARG A 181 13.91 2.65 11.49
CA ARG A 181 15.17 3.26 11.93
C ARG A 181 14.95 4.23 13.10
N ILE A 182 13.92 5.07 13.03
CA ILE A 182 13.52 5.97 14.13
C ILE A 182 12.99 5.18 15.34
N GLY A 183 12.13 4.19 15.14
CA GLY A 183 11.59 3.33 16.20
C GLY A 183 12.68 2.61 16.99
N CYS A 184 13.68 2.07 16.30
CA CYS A 184 14.86 1.44 16.88
C CYS A 184 15.75 2.45 17.63
N TYR A 185 15.96 3.64 17.09
CA TYR A 185 16.72 4.70 17.78
C TYR A 185 16.03 5.16 19.06
N LEU A 186 14.74 5.53 18.98
CA LEU A 186 13.95 5.99 20.12
C LEU A 186 13.77 4.88 21.17
N GLY A 187 13.58 3.63 20.75
CA GLY A 187 13.52 2.49 21.67
C GLY A 187 14.80 2.29 22.49
N LYS A 188 15.97 2.57 21.89
CA LYS A 188 17.26 2.58 22.62
C LYS A 188 17.41 3.83 23.51
N ALA A 189 17.19 5.01 22.95
CA ALA A 189 17.39 6.29 23.65
C ALA A 189 16.43 6.49 24.84
N LEU A 190 15.20 6.00 24.74
CA LEU A 190 14.17 6.07 25.79
C LEU A 190 14.09 4.80 26.65
N GLN A 191 14.92 3.78 26.38
CA GLN A 191 14.91 2.47 27.04
C GLN A 191 13.55 1.73 26.92
N GLN A 192 12.81 1.95 25.83
CA GLN A 192 11.47 1.38 25.58
C GLN A 192 11.50 0.33 24.43
N PRO A 193 11.58 -0.98 24.72
CA PRO A 193 11.80 -2.03 23.72
C PRO A 193 10.61 -2.31 22.79
N HIS A 194 9.53 -1.53 22.84
CA HIS A 194 8.31 -1.72 22.03
C HIS A 194 7.99 -0.55 21.10
N ALA A 195 8.84 0.48 21.06
CA ALA A 195 8.61 1.71 20.28
C ALA A 195 8.36 1.46 18.78
N ASP A 196 9.06 0.49 18.17
CA ASP A 196 8.98 0.17 16.74
C ASP A 196 7.56 -0.24 16.27
N LYS A 197 6.78 -0.93 17.12
CA LYS A 197 5.37 -1.25 16.83
C LYS A 197 4.42 -0.07 17.05
N SER A 198 4.84 0.96 17.78
CA SER A 198 4.04 2.15 18.11
C SER A 198 3.97 3.15 16.95
N PHE A 199 5.04 3.27 16.16
CA PHE A 199 5.11 4.21 15.03
C PHE A 199 4.45 3.72 13.74
N GLN A 200 3.81 2.55 13.74
CA GLN A 200 3.10 2.07 12.56
C GLN A 200 1.82 2.86 12.31
N THR A 201 1.71 3.47 11.13
CA THR A 201 0.56 4.28 10.72
C THR A 201 -0.70 3.42 10.58
N ARG A 202 -1.56 3.45 11.60
CA ARG A 202 -2.90 2.84 11.56
C ARG A 202 -3.83 3.64 10.67
N GLY A 203 -4.03 3.17 9.43
CA GLY A 203 -5.13 3.64 8.59
C GLY A 203 -6.49 3.23 9.18
N GLY A 204 -7.54 4.01 8.95
CA GLY A 204 -8.87 3.86 9.59
C GLY A 204 -9.70 2.62 9.22
N SER A 205 -9.10 1.60 8.58
CA SER A 205 -9.77 0.35 8.19
C SER A 205 -8.73 -0.78 8.17
N LYS A 206 -9.12 -2.01 8.51
CA LYS A 206 -8.18 -3.15 8.53
C LYS A 206 -7.96 -3.68 7.10
N ASN A 207 -9.01 -4.19 6.44
CA ASN A 207 -8.91 -4.74 5.09
C ASN A 207 -9.73 -4.00 4.02
N MET A 208 -9.27 -4.10 2.77
CA MET A 208 -10.02 -3.66 1.58
C MET A 208 -11.19 -4.60 1.23
N HIS A 209 -11.05 -5.87 1.59
CA HIS A 209 -11.96 -6.95 1.18
C HIS A 209 -12.94 -7.40 2.27
N GLU A 210 -12.77 -6.96 3.52
CA GLU A 210 -13.75 -7.19 4.59
C GLU A 210 -15.12 -6.64 4.18
N THR A 211 -16.11 -7.53 4.15
CA THR A 211 -17.52 -7.22 4.38
C THR A 211 -17.75 -7.20 5.89
N ASP A 212 -18.58 -6.29 6.40
CA ASP A 212 -18.91 -6.20 7.84
C ASP A 212 -19.87 -7.32 8.31
N SER A 213 -19.52 -8.58 8.02
CA SER A 213 -20.16 -9.79 8.55
C SER A 213 -19.23 -10.45 9.57
N PRO A 214 -19.71 -10.84 10.77
CA PRO A 214 -18.89 -11.54 11.77
C PRO A 214 -18.54 -13.00 11.44
N ASP A 215 -19.06 -13.58 10.35
CA ASP A 215 -18.89 -15.02 10.06
C ASP A 215 -17.58 -15.35 9.32
N ASP A 216 -16.81 -16.25 9.93
CA ASP A 216 -15.37 -16.49 9.70
C ASP A 216 -15.00 -17.25 8.39
N ASN A 217 -15.91 -17.27 7.41
CA ASN A 217 -15.83 -18.11 6.19
C ASN A 217 -15.41 -17.35 4.91
N ALA A 218 -14.99 -16.09 5.02
CA ALA A 218 -14.68 -15.18 3.89
C ALA A 218 -13.39 -15.51 3.08
N ARG A 219 -13.15 -16.79 2.76
CA ARG A 219 -12.12 -17.27 1.83
C ARG A 219 -12.68 -17.97 0.59
N GLN A 220 -14.00 -18.15 0.51
CA GLN A 220 -14.67 -18.75 -0.63
C GLN A 220 -15.87 -17.91 -1.09
N ASP A 221 -15.66 -16.62 -1.38
CA ASP A 221 -16.37 -16.09 -2.56
C ASP A 221 -15.65 -14.94 -3.29
N SER A 222 -15.51 -15.14 -4.61
CA SER A 222 -15.14 -14.12 -5.59
C SER A 222 -16.12 -14.09 -6.77
N SER A 223 -17.17 -14.92 -6.72
CA SER A 223 -18.27 -15.00 -7.68
C SER A 223 -19.49 -14.17 -7.24
N GLU A 224 -19.81 -14.11 -5.94
CA GLU A 224 -20.96 -13.34 -5.43
C GLU A 224 -20.89 -11.82 -5.70
N ILE A 225 -19.68 -11.28 -5.92
CA ILE A 225 -19.50 -9.86 -6.32
C ILE A 225 -20.11 -9.60 -7.72
N VAL A 226 -20.22 -10.62 -8.56
CA VAL A 226 -20.85 -10.53 -9.88
C VAL A 226 -22.37 -10.66 -9.77
N SER A 227 -22.91 -11.40 -8.80
CA SER A 227 -24.34 -11.68 -8.64
C SER A 227 -25.15 -10.59 -7.93
N GLY A 228 -24.91 -9.32 -8.27
CA GLY A 228 -25.93 -8.26 -8.24
C GLY A 228 -26.57 -7.80 -6.92
N THR A 229 -26.28 -8.40 -5.76
CA THR A 229 -27.09 -8.19 -4.52
C THR A 229 -26.39 -7.53 -3.33
N ASP A 230 -25.22 -6.90 -3.48
CA ASP A 230 -24.70 -5.97 -2.45
C ASP A 230 -25.41 -4.61 -2.54
N ALA A 231 -26.72 -4.62 -2.24
CA ALA A 231 -27.61 -3.47 -2.29
C ALA A 231 -27.50 -2.55 -1.06
N ARG A 232 -26.60 -2.84 -0.11
CA ARG A 232 -26.46 -2.09 1.14
C ARG A 232 -25.90 -0.67 0.93
N TRP A 233 -25.05 -0.50 -0.08
CA TRP A 233 -24.49 0.79 -0.48
C TRP A 233 -25.12 1.23 -1.80
N GLY A 234 -26.37 1.68 -1.72
CA GLY A 234 -27.20 2.02 -2.89
C GLY A 234 -26.47 2.90 -3.89
N ALA A 235 -26.31 2.40 -5.12
CA ALA A 235 -25.51 3.04 -6.15
C ALA A 235 -25.96 4.48 -6.41
N LEU A 236 -25.00 5.39 -6.62
CA LEU A 236 -25.26 6.82 -6.63
C LEU A 236 -26.21 7.22 -7.76
N ARG A 237 -27.14 8.13 -7.42
CA ARG A 237 -28.02 8.78 -8.41
C ARG A 237 -27.15 9.55 -9.41
N ARG A 238 -27.61 9.60 -10.67
CA ARG A 238 -26.90 10.25 -11.79
C ARG A 238 -26.31 11.64 -11.46
N VAL A 239 -27.06 12.49 -10.77
CA VAL A 239 -26.61 13.85 -10.36
C VAL A 239 -25.39 13.81 -9.43
N HIS A 240 -25.31 12.82 -8.53
CA HIS A 240 -24.17 12.65 -7.62
C HIS A 240 -22.96 12.07 -8.36
N GLU A 241 -23.16 11.12 -9.28
CA GLU A 241 -22.07 10.65 -10.16
C GLU A 241 -21.56 11.79 -11.05
N GLU A 242 -22.43 12.61 -11.65
CA GLU A 242 -22.04 13.78 -12.47
C GLU A 242 -21.26 14.84 -11.68
N ALA A 243 -21.63 15.09 -10.41
CA ALA A 243 -20.86 15.98 -9.52
C ALA A 243 -19.47 15.41 -9.19
N LEU A 244 -19.35 14.10 -8.95
CA LEU A 244 -18.07 13.43 -8.71
C LEU A 244 -17.20 13.38 -9.98
N LEU A 245 -17.80 13.16 -11.15
CA LEU A 245 -17.11 13.23 -12.43
C LEU A 245 -16.57 14.64 -12.70
N LYS A 246 -17.32 15.69 -12.35
CA LYS A 246 -16.82 17.07 -12.42
C LYS A 246 -15.51 17.26 -11.62
N LEU A 247 -15.44 16.75 -10.39
CA LEU A 247 -14.22 16.80 -9.57
C LEU A 247 -13.04 16.03 -10.17
N PHE A 248 -13.29 14.98 -10.97
CA PHE A 248 -12.22 14.27 -11.68
C PHE A 248 -11.58 15.15 -12.76
N TRP A 249 -12.38 15.84 -13.58
CA TRP A 249 -11.88 16.75 -14.62
C TRP A 249 -11.15 17.96 -14.01
N GLU A 250 -11.70 18.53 -12.93
CA GLU A 250 -11.11 19.70 -12.25
C GLU A 250 -9.86 19.38 -11.42
N GLY A 251 -9.67 18.13 -10.97
CA GLY A 251 -8.62 17.76 -10.01
C GLY A 251 -7.62 16.67 -10.43
N TYR A 252 -8.06 15.59 -11.08
CA TYR A 252 -7.21 14.43 -11.40
C TYR A 252 -6.76 14.39 -12.86
N HIS A 253 -7.60 14.80 -13.80
CA HIS A 253 -7.36 14.63 -15.24
C HIS A 253 -6.13 15.42 -15.73
N CYS A 254 -5.91 16.64 -15.22
CA CYS A 254 -4.71 17.43 -15.50
C CYS A 254 -3.41 16.82 -14.94
N PHE A 255 -3.49 16.00 -13.88
CA PHE A 255 -2.35 15.26 -13.35
C PHE A 255 -2.08 13.96 -14.15
N MET A 256 -3.15 13.30 -14.61
CA MET A 256 -3.12 12.01 -15.30
C MET A 256 -4.03 12.03 -16.56
N PRO A 257 -3.60 12.69 -17.66
CA PRO A 257 -4.36 12.94 -18.88
C PRO A 257 -4.47 11.70 -19.80
N ILE A 258 -4.87 10.56 -19.24
CA ILE A 258 -4.89 9.25 -19.89
C ILE A 258 -6.28 8.84 -20.42
N VAL A 259 -7.26 9.74 -20.37
CA VAL A 259 -8.65 9.55 -20.83
C VAL A 259 -9.05 10.73 -21.70
N ASP A 260 -9.74 10.47 -22.81
CA ASP A 260 -10.39 11.50 -23.61
C ASP A 260 -11.72 11.92 -22.96
N GLU A 261 -11.93 13.23 -22.80
CA GLU A 261 -13.11 13.76 -22.12
C GLU A 261 -14.40 13.52 -22.92
N THR A 262 -14.34 13.68 -24.24
CA THR A 262 -15.51 13.61 -25.13
C THR A 262 -15.97 12.16 -25.28
N GLU A 263 -15.04 11.24 -25.53
CA GLU A 263 -15.32 9.79 -25.60
C GLU A 263 -15.83 9.27 -24.24
N PHE A 264 -15.23 9.68 -23.12
CA PHE A 264 -15.72 9.28 -21.80
C PHE A 264 -17.14 9.79 -21.53
N ARG A 265 -17.45 11.06 -21.86
CA ARG A 265 -18.79 11.63 -21.65
C ARG A 265 -19.85 10.91 -22.49
N GLN A 266 -19.52 10.53 -23.73
CA GLN A 266 -20.38 9.71 -24.58
C GLN A 266 -20.58 8.29 -24.00
N HIS A 267 -19.50 7.63 -23.60
CA HIS A 267 -19.55 6.31 -22.94
C HIS A 267 -20.43 6.35 -21.68
N TYR A 268 -20.14 7.27 -20.76
CA TYR A 268 -20.92 7.45 -19.52
C TYR A 268 -22.41 7.66 -19.80
N ALA A 269 -22.76 8.51 -20.77
CA ALA A 269 -24.15 8.72 -21.17
C ALA A 269 -24.83 7.42 -21.68
N SER A 270 -24.12 6.59 -22.46
CA SER A 270 -24.64 5.33 -23.01
C SER A 270 -24.95 4.26 -21.94
N LEU A 271 -24.37 4.38 -20.75
CA LEU A 271 -24.61 3.44 -19.65
C LEU A 271 -25.97 3.67 -18.95
N TRP A 272 -26.63 4.83 -19.15
CA TRP A 272 -27.92 5.16 -18.54
C TRP A 272 -29.09 4.76 -19.44
N GLU A 273 -29.83 3.72 -19.04
CA GLU A 273 -31.13 3.37 -19.66
C GLU A 273 -32.28 4.13 -18.97
N PRO A 274 -33.24 4.73 -19.71
CA PRO A 274 -34.34 5.51 -19.10
C PRO A 274 -35.21 4.76 -18.08
N SER A 275 -35.23 3.44 -18.15
CA SER A 275 -35.96 2.54 -17.25
C SER A 275 -35.20 2.21 -15.96
N ARG A 276 -33.93 2.60 -15.81
CA ARG A 276 -33.11 2.30 -14.63
C ARG A 276 -32.81 3.53 -13.79
N THR A 277 -32.90 3.36 -12.48
CA THR A 277 -32.40 4.32 -11.48
C THR A 277 -30.86 4.36 -11.39
N THR A 278 -30.17 3.38 -11.99
CA THR A 278 -28.72 3.18 -11.94
C THR A 278 -28.19 2.78 -13.30
N ARG A 279 -27.00 3.26 -13.66
CA ARG A 279 -26.34 2.90 -14.93
C ARG A 279 -25.83 1.47 -14.97
N LYS A 280 -25.52 1.00 -16.18
CA LYS A 280 -24.70 -0.19 -16.43
C LYS A 280 -23.33 -0.08 -15.73
N GLN A 281 -22.81 -1.23 -15.32
CA GLN A 281 -21.47 -1.34 -14.73
C GLN A 281 -20.40 -0.98 -15.78
N SER A 282 -19.29 -0.41 -15.34
CA SER A 282 -18.19 0.00 -16.22
C SER A 282 -16.94 0.24 -15.37
N PRO A 283 -15.82 -0.50 -15.56
CA PRO A 283 -14.68 -0.44 -14.66
C PRO A 283 -14.04 0.95 -14.62
N LEU A 284 -14.07 1.69 -15.74
CA LEU A 284 -13.47 3.02 -15.88
C LEU A 284 -14.27 4.09 -15.13
N VAL A 285 -15.60 4.09 -15.28
CA VAL A 285 -16.46 5.03 -14.54
C VAL A 285 -16.41 4.70 -13.05
N ASP A 286 -16.41 3.41 -12.70
CA ASP A 286 -16.35 2.97 -11.31
C ASP A 286 -15.05 3.41 -10.61
N ILE A 287 -13.87 3.22 -11.23
CA ILE A 287 -12.61 3.64 -10.59
C ILE A 287 -12.46 5.16 -10.50
N ILE A 288 -12.97 5.91 -11.50
CA ILE A 288 -12.96 7.37 -11.46
C ILE A 288 -13.87 7.90 -10.34
N LEU A 289 -15.04 7.30 -10.11
CA LEU A 289 -15.90 7.66 -8.98
C LEU A 289 -15.26 7.30 -7.63
N ALA A 290 -14.57 6.17 -7.53
CA ALA A 290 -13.82 5.80 -6.32
C ALA A 290 -12.71 6.82 -5.98
N LEU A 291 -11.99 7.31 -7.00
CA LEU A 291 -11.02 8.41 -6.87
C LEU A 291 -11.70 9.72 -6.43
N SER A 292 -12.77 10.13 -7.10
CA SER A 292 -13.48 11.38 -6.78
C SER A 292 -14.11 11.39 -5.39
N LEU A 293 -14.65 10.26 -4.92
CA LEU A 293 -15.16 10.11 -3.55
C LEU A 293 -14.04 10.31 -2.51
N GLN A 294 -12.86 9.72 -2.77
CA GLN A 294 -11.68 9.86 -1.93
C GLN A 294 -11.12 11.29 -1.92
N TYR A 295 -11.09 11.96 -3.08
CA TYR A 295 -10.64 13.34 -3.21
C TYR A 295 -11.60 14.34 -2.57
N GLY A 296 -12.90 14.20 -2.83
CA GLY A 296 -13.94 15.03 -2.21
C GLY A 296 -13.90 14.95 -0.68
N TYR A 297 -13.76 13.75 -0.12
CA TYR A 297 -13.62 13.54 1.33
C TYR A 297 -12.35 14.18 1.92
N ALA A 298 -11.24 14.22 1.17
CA ALA A 298 -9.96 14.70 1.65
C ALA A 298 -9.74 16.21 1.50
N PHE A 299 -10.36 16.85 0.49
CA PHE A 299 -10.04 18.24 0.10
C PHE A 299 -11.23 19.21 0.11
N ILE A 300 -12.48 18.75 0.14
CA ILE A 300 -13.65 19.63 0.21
C ILE A 300 -14.13 19.76 1.66
N PRO A 301 -14.25 20.98 2.21
CA PRO A 301 -14.83 21.17 3.55
C PRO A 301 -16.26 20.64 3.60
N ARG A 302 -16.60 19.81 4.60
CA ARG A 302 -17.95 19.20 4.74
C ARG A 302 -19.08 20.25 4.72
N ASN A 303 -18.81 21.44 5.23
CA ASN A 303 -19.75 22.56 5.31
C ASN A 303 -19.98 23.26 3.96
N ALA A 304 -19.21 22.95 2.90
CA ALA A 304 -19.36 23.52 1.57
C ALA A 304 -20.29 22.69 0.66
N THR A 305 -20.82 21.56 1.16
CA THR A 305 -21.63 20.62 0.37
C THR A 305 -22.99 20.34 1.03
N HIS A 306 -24.05 20.93 0.48
CA HIS A 306 -25.46 20.55 0.75
C HIS A 306 -25.82 19.10 0.32
N LEU A 307 -24.83 18.30 -0.08
CA LEU A 307 -24.96 16.86 -0.30
C LEU A 307 -25.01 16.07 1.03
N ALA A 308 -24.80 16.72 2.17
CA ALA A 308 -24.71 16.09 3.49
C ALA A 308 -25.98 16.23 4.37
N ASP A 309 -27.02 16.95 3.91
CA ASP A 309 -28.23 17.22 4.71
C ASP A 309 -29.24 16.05 4.76
N HIS A 310 -28.93 14.89 4.18
CA HIS A 310 -29.79 13.70 4.22
C HIS A 310 -29.04 12.40 4.58
N ASP A 311 -29.56 11.77 5.63
CA ASP A 311 -29.33 10.42 6.16
C ASP A 311 -27.94 10.02 6.68
N GLU A 312 -27.97 9.32 7.82
CA GLU A 312 -26.84 8.68 8.52
C GLU A 312 -26.10 7.65 7.64
N ALA A 313 -26.67 7.27 6.50
CA ALA A 313 -26.09 6.36 5.51
C ALA A 313 -24.82 6.90 4.84
N TYR A 314 -24.58 8.22 4.80
CA TYR A 314 -23.38 8.81 4.19
C TYR A 314 -22.12 8.77 5.08
N GLY A 315 -22.16 8.03 6.20
CA GLY A 315 -21.14 8.00 7.25
C GLY A 315 -19.73 7.55 6.84
N ASP A 316 -19.55 6.79 5.76
CA ASP A 316 -18.23 6.46 5.21
C ASP A 316 -18.16 6.57 3.67
N SER A 317 -17.82 7.76 3.17
CA SER A 317 -17.46 7.97 1.76
C SER A 317 -16.30 7.07 1.29
N ALA A 318 -15.41 6.66 2.19
CA ALA A 318 -14.39 5.67 1.87
C ALA A 318 -14.98 4.25 1.75
N VAL A 319 -16.12 3.88 2.36
CA VAL A 319 -16.83 2.63 2.00
C VAL A 319 -17.40 2.75 0.59
N ALA A 320 -18.09 3.85 0.27
CA ALA A 320 -18.63 4.07 -1.06
C ALA A 320 -17.52 3.95 -2.13
N GLY A 321 -16.37 4.59 -1.90
CA GLY A 321 -15.19 4.43 -2.76
C GLY A 321 -14.65 2.99 -2.81
N ARG A 322 -14.65 2.24 -1.69
CA ARG A 322 -14.24 0.83 -1.65
C ARG A 322 -15.16 -0.05 -2.50
N TRP A 323 -16.47 0.18 -2.50
CA TRP A 323 -17.43 -0.58 -3.31
C TRP A 323 -17.23 -0.36 -4.81
N TYR A 324 -17.14 0.90 -5.25
CA TYR A 324 -16.84 1.24 -6.64
C TYR A 324 -15.48 0.67 -7.09
N TYR A 325 -14.44 0.77 -6.26
CA TYR A 325 -13.14 0.14 -6.51
C TYR A 325 -13.26 -1.39 -6.68
N ARG A 326 -13.95 -2.09 -5.74
CA ARG A 326 -14.15 -3.55 -5.79
C ARG A 326 -14.87 -3.98 -7.07
N ARG A 327 -15.93 -3.26 -7.48
CA ARG A 327 -16.66 -3.57 -8.71
C ARG A 327 -15.80 -3.38 -9.97
N SER A 328 -15.00 -2.31 -10.01
CA SER A 328 -14.00 -2.12 -11.07
C SER A 328 -13.01 -3.29 -11.14
N GLN A 329 -12.43 -3.72 -10.02
CA GLN A 329 -11.51 -4.87 -10.01
C GLN A 329 -12.16 -6.19 -10.45
N ALA A 330 -13.42 -6.44 -10.07
CA ALA A 330 -14.14 -7.65 -10.46
C ALA A 330 -14.32 -7.73 -11.99
N LEU A 331 -14.73 -6.62 -12.62
CA LEU A 331 -14.86 -6.52 -14.09
C LEU A 331 -13.50 -6.72 -14.79
N LEU A 332 -12.45 -6.03 -14.31
CA LEU A 332 -11.08 -6.19 -14.84
C LEU A 332 -10.51 -7.61 -14.66
N SER A 333 -11.04 -8.39 -13.72
CA SER A 333 -10.64 -9.79 -13.48
C SER A 333 -11.35 -10.78 -14.41
N ALA A 334 -12.48 -10.41 -15.00
CA ALA A 334 -13.15 -11.21 -16.03
C ALA A 334 -12.46 -11.08 -17.39
N ASP A 335 -12.03 -9.86 -17.75
CA ASP A 335 -11.46 -9.54 -19.08
C ASP A 335 -9.94 -9.76 -19.19
N LEU A 336 -9.35 -10.62 -18.34
CA LEU A 336 -7.89 -10.78 -18.24
C LEU A 336 -7.21 -11.36 -19.49
N GLU A 337 -7.92 -12.19 -20.26
CA GLU A 337 -7.42 -12.78 -21.52
C GLU A 337 -7.33 -11.75 -22.65
N SER A 338 -8.20 -10.73 -22.62
CA SER A 338 -8.34 -9.70 -23.66
C SER A 338 -8.26 -8.29 -23.07
N PRO A 339 -7.11 -7.88 -22.51
CA PRO A 339 -6.95 -6.55 -21.95
C PRO A 339 -7.10 -5.47 -23.03
N SER A 340 -7.78 -4.37 -22.68
CA SER A 340 -8.00 -3.20 -23.54
C SER A 340 -7.21 -1.99 -23.06
N LEU A 341 -7.14 -0.92 -23.88
CA LEU A 341 -6.58 0.37 -23.43
C LEU A 341 -7.27 0.86 -22.15
N THR A 342 -8.58 0.62 -22.05
CA THR A 342 -9.38 0.89 -20.85
C THR A 342 -9.01 0.01 -19.66
N THR A 343 -8.63 -1.26 -19.86
CA THR A 343 -8.09 -2.11 -18.79
C THR A 343 -6.83 -1.49 -18.18
N VAL A 344 -5.91 -0.95 -19.02
CA VAL A 344 -4.69 -0.26 -18.55
C VAL A 344 -5.04 1.07 -17.85
N GLN A 345 -5.93 1.89 -18.42
CA GLN A 345 -6.42 3.13 -17.78
C GLN A 345 -6.99 2.84 -16.38
N CYS A 346 -7.82 1.80 -16.26
CA CYS A 346 -8.41 1.41 -14.98
C CYS A 346 -7.36 0.98 -13.95
N TYR A 347 -6.34 0.22 -14.35
CA TYR A 347 -5.24 -0.12 -13.45
C TYR A 347 -4.44 1.13 -13.02
N LEU A 348 -4.15 2.06 -13.93
CA LEU A 348 -3.47 3.33 -13.61
C LEU A 348 -4.23 4.16 -12.57
N PHE A 349 -5.56 4.29 -12.69
CA PHE A 349 -6.39 4.94 -11.68
C PHE A 349 -6.52 4.11 -10.38
N SER A 350 -6.54 2.78 -10.48
CA SER A 350 -6.55 1.88 -9.32
C SER A 350 -5.29 2.03 -8.46
N ILE A 351 -4.14 2.19 -9.10
CA ILE A 351 -2.86 2.47 -8.45
C ILE A 351 -2.94 3.80 -7.68
N CYS A 352 -3.45 4.87 -8.28
CA CYS A 352 -3.68 6.14 -7.59
C CYS A 352 -4.58 5.97 -6.35
N TYR A 353 -5.75 5.32 -6.49
CA TYR A 353 -6.69 5.08 -5.40
C TYR A 353 -6.06 4.28 -4.26
N LEU A 354 -5.39 3.17 -4.57
CA LEU A 354 -4.72 2.29 -3.60
C LEU A 354 -3.58 2.99 -2.88
N CYS A 355 -2.75 3.76 -3.59
CA CYS A 355 -1.62 4.46 -2.99
C CYS A 355 -2.07 5.62 -2.08
N CYS A 356 -3.18 6.32 -2.40
CA CYS A 356 -3.84 7.28 -1.51
C CYS A 356 -4.53 6.60 -0.31
N ALA A 357 -5.23 5.49 -0.55
CA ALA A 357 -5.83 4.66 0.50
C ALA A 357 -4.78 3.91 1.36
N SER A 358 -3.48 4.09 1.08
CA SER A 358 -2.36 3.49 1.78
C SER A 358 -2.26 1.96 1.73
N PHE A 359 -2.85 1.33 0.70
CA PHE A 359 -2.69 -0.09 0.40
C PHE A 359 -1.47 -0.31 -0.53
N GLN A 360 -0.28 0.05 -0.06
CA GLN A 360 0.92 0.16 -0.90
C GLN A 360 1.34 -1.16 -1.57
N ASN A 361 1.10 -2.32 -0.93
CA ASN A 361 1.38 -3.63 -1.53
C ASN A 361 0.44 -3.93 -2.72
N MET A 362 -0.86 -3.63 -2.58
CA MET A 362 -1.82 -3.75 -3.69
C MET A 362 -1.47 -2.76 -4.81
N CYS A 363 -1.11 -1.52 -4.47
CA CYS A 363 -0.68 -0.49 -5.43
C CYS A 363 0.48 -0.98 -6.32
N HIS A 364 1.44 -1.72 -5.76
CA HIS A 364 2.57 -2.33 -6.48
C HIS A 364 2.20 -3.59 -7.29
N ILE A 365 1.19 -4.36 -6.87
CA ILE A 365 0.72 -5.55 -7.61
C ILE A 365 -0.11 -5.11 -8.83
N VAL A 366 -1.02 -4.16 -8.67
CA VAL A 366 -1.83 -3.61 -9.76
C VAL A 366 -0.97 -2.84 -10.78
N HIS A 367 0.15 -2.25 -10.35
CA HIS A 367 1.15 -1.72 -11.27
C HIS A 367 1.77 -2.80 -12.17
N ALA A 368 2.16 -3.96 -11.62
CA ALA A 368 2.63 -5.07 -12.44
C ALA A 368 1.57 -5.59 -13.43
N GLN A 369 0.28 -5.54 -13.07
CA GLN A 369 -0.83 -5.84 -14.00
C GLN A 369 -0.93 -4.79 -15.12
N ALA A 370 -0.80 -3.49 -14.81
CA ALA A 370 -0.75 -2.41 -15.80
C ALA A 370 0.41 -2.57 -16.79
N VAL A 371 1.61 -2.92 -16.29
CA VAL A 371 2.79 -3.20 -17.13
C VAL A 371 2.52 -4.35 -18.09
N ARG A 372 1.97 -5.48 -17.60
CA ARG A 372 1.69 -6.64 -18.46
C ARG A 372 0.58 -6.38 -19.47
N ALA A 373 -0.53 -5.77 -19.06
CA ALA A 373 -1.61 -5.40 -19.98
C ALA A 373 -1.13 -4.41 -21.07
N GLY A 374 -0.31 -3.42 -20.70
CA GLY A 374 0.31 -2.50 -21.65
C GLY A 374 1.32 -3.17 -22.59
N GLN A 375 2.03 -4.20 -22.12
CA GLN A 375 2.90 -5.03 -22.97
C GLN A 375 2.10 -5.87 -23.97
N THR A 376 1.04 -6.55 -23.54
CA THR A 376 0.13 -7.32 -24.42
C THR A 376 -0.49 -6.45 -25.52
N LEU A 377 -0.82 -5.20 -25.21
CA LEU A 377 -1.38 -4.21 -26.14
C LEU A 377 -0.35 -3.51 -27.03
N GLY A 378 0.94 -3.85 -26.93
CA GLY A 378 2.01 -3.20 -27.69
C GLY A 378 2.28 -1.73 -27.29
N LEU A 379 1.73 -1.24 -26.16
CA LEU A 379 1.86 0.16 -25.75
C LEU A 379 3.29 0.59 -25.39
N HIS A 380 4.23 -0.35 -25.36
CA HIS A 380 5.67 -0.11 -25.17
C HIS A 380 6.42 0.20 -26.47
N LEU A 381 5.73 0.14 -27.62
CA LEU A 381 6.24 0.41 -28.95
C LEU A 381 5.68 1.73 -29.49
N GLU A 382 6.43 2.41 -30.36
CA GLU A 382 5.96 3.64 -31.01
C GLU A 382 4.68 3.35 -31.84
N PRO A 383 3.58 4.11 -31.68
CA PRO A 383 2.33 3.85 -32.39
C PRO A 383 2.47 3.94 -33.93
N PRO A 384 1.81 3.06 -34.69
CA PRO A 384 1.82 3.10 -36.17
C PRO A 384 1.41 4.46 -36.75
N ALA A 385 2.06 4.88 -37.83
CA ALA A 385 1.92 6.24 -38.40
C ALA A 385 0.53 6.52 -39.02
N ASP A 386 -0.21 5.48 -39.37
CA ASP A 386 -1.59 5.47 -39.86
C ASP A 386 -2.64 5.57 -38.73
N THR A 387 -2.27 5.23 -37.48
CA THR A 387 -3.15 5.40 -36.31
C THR A 387 -3.47 6.89 -36.11
N PRO A 388 -4.74 7.28 -35.84
CA PRO A 388 -5.12 8.69 -35.68
C PRO A 388 -4.30 9.44 -34.62
N HIS A 389 -3.98 10.71 -34.89
CA HIS A 389 -3.05 11.51 -34.07
C HIS A 389 -3.37 11.49 -32.56
N GLY A 390 -4.61 11.81 -32.19
CA GLY A 390 -5.04 11.81 -30.79
C GLY A 390 -4.98 10.45 -30.12
N GLU A 391 -5.22 9.36 -30.86
CA GLU A 391 -5.10 7.98 -30.37
C GLU A 391 -3.63 7.60 -30.15
N ARG A 392 -2.71 7.95 -31.06
CA ARG A 392 -1.27 7.74 -30.88
C ARG A 392 -0.78 8.43 -29.61
N GLU A 393 -1.11 9.70 -29.45
CA GLU A 393 -0.68 10.47 -28.29
C GLU A 393 -1.40 10.03 -27.00
N LEU A 394 -2.64 9.52 -27.08
CA LEU A 394 -3.31 8.87 -25.94
C LEU A 394 -2.59 7.57 -25.52
N ARG A 395 -2.23 6.70 -26.47
CA ARG A 395 -1.46 5.47 -26.22
C ARG A 395 -0.11 5.78 -25.57
N LYS A 396 0.62 6.79 -26.08
CA LYS A 396 1.86 7.29 -25.46
C LYS A 396 1.62 7.82 -24.05
N ARG A 397 0.60 8.68 -23.84
CA ARG A 397 0.26 9.18 -22.50
C ARG A 397 -0.03 8.03 -21.53
N VAL A 398 -0.77 7.00 -21.93
CA VAL A 398 -1.02 5.80 -21.10
C VAL A 398 0.30 5.11 -20.74
N TRP A 399 1.18 4.80 -21.69
CA TRP A 399 2.44 4.12 -21.40
C TRP A 399 3.40 4.96 -20.55
N TRP A 400 3.56 6.25 -20.85
CA TRP A 400 4.40 7.14 -20.02
C TRP A 400 3.89 7.27 -18.58
N HIS A 401 2.59 7.08 -18.33
CA HIS A 401 2.06 6.97 -16.96
C HIS A 401 2.36 5.62 -16.29
N VAL A 402 2.49 4.51 -17.04
CA VAL A 402 3.04 3.24 -16.52
C VAL A 402 4.48 3.45 -16.03
N LEU A 403 5.32 4.16 -16.81
CA LEU A 403 6.71 4.47 -16.47
C LEU A 403 6.82 5.45 -15.27
N LEU A 404 5.99 6.49 -15.24
CA LEU A 404 5.88 7.42 -14.11
C LEU A 404 5.52 6.70 -12.81
N LEU A 405 4.60 5.73 -12.86
CA LEU A 405 4.18 4.98 -11.68
C LEU A 405 5.21 3.90 -11.28
N GLU A 406 5.90 3.28 -12.24
CA GLU A 406 7.06 2.40 -11.97
C GLU A 406 8.13 3.17 -11.18
N ALA A 407 8.62 4.27 -11.77
CA ALA A 407 9.60 5.18 -11.18
C ALA A 407 9.21 5.62 -9.77
N LYS A 408 7.92 5.91 -9.53
CA LYS A 408 7.41 6.37 -8.23
C LYS A 408 7.25 5.27 -7.20
N ILE A 409 6.63 4.15 -7.53
CA ILE A 409 6.23 3.14 -6.54
C ILE A 409 7.44 2.32 -6.13
N SER A 410 8.27 1.89 -7.07
CA SER A 410 9.45 1.06 -6.81
C SER A 410 10.49 1.84 -5.99
N THR A 411 10.77 3.11 -6.35
CA THR A 411 11.59 4.03 -5.53
C THR A 411 11.01 4.23 -4.12
N LYS A 412 9.70 4.51 -4.00
CA LYS A 412 8.99 4.75 -2.73
C LYS A 412 8.98 3.55 -1.80
N LEU A 413 9.01 2.32 -2.34
CA LEU A 413 9.03 1.08 -1.56
C LEU A 413 10.43 0.46 -1.43
N GLY A 414 11.43 1.00 -2.12
CA GLY A 414 12.77 0.44 -2.22
C GLY A 414 12.77 -0.97 -2.83
N ARG A 415 11.94 -1.19 -3.85
CA ARG A 415 11.79 -2.47 -4.54
C ARG A 415 12.46 -2.40 -5.93
N PRO A 416 12.94 -3.53 -6.48
CA PRO A 416 13.47 -3.56 -7.83
C PRO A 416 12.40 -3.12 -8.84
N PHE A 417 12.79 -2.32 -9.83
CA PHE A 417 11.90 -1.93 -10.93
C PHE A 417 11.51 -3.14 -11.79
N LEU A 418 10.30 -3.16 -12.33
CA LEU A 418 9.85 -4.20 -13.29
C LEU A 418 10.25 -3.86 -14.73
N LEU A 419 10.57 -2.60 -15.01
CA LEU A 419 11.02 -2.09 -16.31
C LEU A 419 12.39 -1.41 -16.17
N ASP A 420 13.28 -1.63 -17.14
CA ASP A 420 14.51 -0.85 -17.30
C ASP A 420 14.15 0.53 -17.88
N LEU A 421 14.13 1.55 -17.02
CA LEU A 421 13.73 2.90 -17.37
C LEU A 421 14.75 3.63 -18.28
N GLY A 422 15.97 3.11 -18.42
CA GLY A 422 16.94 3.58 -19.40
C GLY A 422 16.67 3.00 -20.80
N GLN A 423 16.43 1.69 -20.89
CA GLN A 423 16.22 0.99 -22.16
C GLN A 423 14.84 1.24 -22.78
N VAL A 424 13.80 1.58 -21.99
CA VAL A 424 12.45 1.90 -22.50
C VAL A 424 12.37 3.27 -23.22
N SER A 425 13.51 3.93 -23.44
CA SER A 425 13.68 5.14 -24.28
C SER A 425 13.37 4.94 -25.78
N SER A 426 12.80 3.80 -26.19
CA SER A 426 12.41 3.49 -27.57
C SER A 426 11.10 4.14 -28.04
N MET A 427 10.30 4.71 -27.14
CA MET A 427 9.06 5.44 -27.45
C MET A 427 9.28 6.95 -27.36
N SER A 428 8.68 7.73 -28.27
CA SER A 428 8.73 9.20 -28.20
C SER A 428 8.04 9.72 -26.93
N ARG A 429 8.49 10.88 -26.42
CA ARG A 429 7.70 11.64 -25.43
C ARG A 429 6.30 11.92 -26.01
N PRO A 430 5.21 11.84 -25.22
CA PRO A 430 3.89 12.25 -25.68
C PRO A 430 3.92 13.78 -25.90
N SER A 431 3.33 14.23 -27.00
CA SER A 431 3.28 15.66 -27.28
C SER A 431 2.38 16.40 -26.29
N ASP A 432 2.80 17.62 -25.98
CA ASP A 432 2.06 18.61 -25.20
C ASP A 432 1.77 19.88 -26.01
N ASP A 433 1.85 19.80 -27.34
CA ASP A 433 1.49 20.88 -28.26
C ASP A 433 -0.02 21.20 -28.28
N LEU A 434 -0.35 22.35 -28.87
CA LEU A 434 -1.72 22.85 -28.95
C LEU A 434 -2.68 21.93 -29.73
N ALA A 435 -2.20 21.25 -30.78
CA ALA A 435 -3.02 20.36 -31.60
C ALA A 435 -3.39 19.07 -30.83
N THR A 436 -2.48 18.60 -29.98
CA THR A 436 -2.70 17.47 -29.07
C THR A 436 -3.62 17.88 -27.92
N ALA A 437 -3.43 19.07 -27.36
CA ALA A 437 -4.20 19.58 -26.23
C ALA A 437 -5.64 20.02 -26.58
N THR A 438 -5.92 20.32 -27.86
CA THR A 438 -7.26 20.70 -28.37
C THR A 438 -8.00 19.56 -29.09
N TYR A 439 -7.38 18.38 -29.20
CA TYR A 439 -8.00 17.18 -29.77
C TYR A 439 -9.37 16.88 -29.12
N ASN A 440 -10.31 16.38 -29.92
CA ASN A 440 -11.70 16.10 -29.54
C ASN A 440 -12.44 17.26 -28.83
N ASN A 441 -11.99 18.51 -29.02
CA ASN A 441 -12.51 19.73 -28.38
C ASN A 441 -12.43 19.70 -26.83
N SER A 442 -11.31 19.20 -26.28
CA SER A 442 -11.07 19.16 -24.82
C SER A 442 -11.31 20.53 -24.15
N SER A 443 -12.07 20.53 -23.05
CA SER A 443 -12.58 21.75 -22.41
C SER A 443 -11.53 22.60 -21.68
N LEU A 444 -10.32 22.07 -21.45
CA LEU A 444 -9.29 22.65 -20.59
C LEU A 444 -8.43 23.74 -21.25
N GLY A 445 -8.35 23.78 -22.59
CA GLY A 445 -7.70 24.87 -23.34
C GLY A 445 -6.19 25.06 -23.11
N ALA A 446 -5.67 26.22 -23.50
CA ALA A 446 -4.27 26.61 -23.29
C ALA A 446 -4.13 27.58 -22.10
N TYR A 447 -3.08 27.43 -21.29
CA TYR A 447 -2.88 28.22 -20.08
C TYR A 447 -2.17 29.55 -20.36
N GLY A 448 -2.92 30.49 -20.93
CA GLY A 448 -2.53 31.91 -21.05
C GLY A 448 -2.20 32.38 -22.47
N PRO A 449 -1.73 33.63 -22.62
CA PRO A 449 -1.58 34.31 -23.92
C PRO A 449 -0.27 33.95 -24.66
N GLY A 450 0.15 32.69 -24.61
CA GLY A 450 1.35 32.19 -25.29
C GLY A 450 1.14 30.78 -25.84
N PRO A 451 1.67 30.44 -27.04
CA PRO A 451 1.37 29.18 -27.72
C PRO A 451 2.05 27.95 -27.12
N ASP A 452 3.05 28.14 -26.26
CA ASP A 452 4.06 27.11 -25.94
C ASP A 452 3.71 26.18 -24.75
N ILE A 453 2.57 26.39 -24.07
CA ILE A 453 2.22 25.63 -22.85
C ILE A 453 0.74 25.26 -22.83
N THR A 454 0.47 23.98 -22.60
CA THR A 454 -0.89 23.43 -22.53
C THR A 454 -1.15 22.73 -21.20
N TRP A 455 -2.39 22.30 -20.97
CA TRP A 455 -2.75 21.48 -19.82
C TRP A 455 -2.03 20.13 -19.76
N LEU A 456 -1.50 19.64 -20.89
CA LEU A 456 -0.68 18.42 -20.97
C LEU A 456 0.76 18.64 -20.50
N SER A 457 1.29 19.86 -20.57
CA SER A 457 2.71 20.16 -20.30
C SER A 457 3.14 19.82 -18.89
N PHE A 458 2.28 20.01 -17.89
CA PHE A 458 2.55 19.60 -16.51
C PHE A 458 2.80 18.09 -16.41
N SER A 459 1.92 17.27 -17.02
CA SER A 459 2.02 15.82 -16.97
C SER A 459 3.29 15.31 -17.66
N SER A 460 3.66 15.89 -18.80
CA SER A 460 4.87 15.51 -19.54
C SER A 460 6.16 15.81 -18.74
N HIS A 461 6.28 17.00 -18.14
CA HIS A 461 7.41 17.36 -17.28
C HIS A 461 7.46 16.53 -15.97
N ASN A 462 6.30 16.20 -15.40
CA ASN A 462 6.15 15.31 -14.23
C ASN A 462 6.62 13.87 -14.53
N CYS A 463 6.33 13.35 -15.74
CA CYS A 463 6.88 12.07 -16.19
C CYS A 463 8.41 12.10 -16.27
N GLN A 464 8.98 13.11 -16.92
CA GLN A 464 10.44 13.30 -17.04
C GLN A 464 11.13 13.42 -15.67
N LEU A 465 10.53 14.16 -14.73
CA LEU A 465 11.06 14.33 -13.37
C LEU A 465 11.27 12.97 -12.68
N PHE A 466 10.22 12.15 -12.63
CA PHE A 466 10.28 10.90 -11.88
C PHE A 466 11.16 9.84 -12.55
N ILE A 467 11.20 9.78 -13.89
CA ILE A 467 12.15 8.93 -14.62
C ILE A 467 13.59 9.38 -14.32
N THR A 468 13.87 10.69 -14.36
CA THR A 468 15.18 11.27 -14.00
C THR A 468 15.55 10.93 -12.55
N MET A 469 14.61 11.04 -11.61
CA MET A 469 14.82 10.67 -10.20
C MET A 469 15.07 9.17 -10.00
N ALA A 470 14.43 8.29 -10.79
CA ALA A 470 14.66 6.86 -10.73
C ALA A 470 16.07 6.48 -11.22
N ASN A 471 16.53 7.07 -12.32
CA ASN A 471 17.89 6.85 -12.83
C ASN A 471 18.96 7.31 -11.81
N ILE A 472 18.74 8.46 -11.15
CA ILE A 472 19.61 8.94 -10.05
C ILE A 472 19.53 8.01 -8.82
N TYR A 473 18.35 7.47 -8.53
CA TYR A 473 18.12 6.54 -7.43
C TYR A 473 18.88 5.22 -7.64
N GLU A 474 18.84 4.62 -8.84
CA GLU A 474 19.57 3.38 -9.13
C GLU A 474 21.08 3.56 -8.95
N VAL A 475 21.66 4.59 -9.57
CA VAL A 475 23.09 4.90 -9.47
C VAL A 475 23.52 5.12 -8.01
N LEU A 476 22.70 5.81 -7.20
CA LEU A 476 22.98 5.99 -5.78
C LEU A 476 22.87 4.67 -4.98
N TYR A 477 21.80 3.89 -5.19
CA TYR A 477 21.51 2.72 -4.35
C TYR A 477 22.38 1.51 -4.68
N ASP A 478 22.79 1.36 -5.94
CA ASP A 478 23.88 0.45 -6.32
C ASP A 478 25.18 0.87 -5.62
N LYS A 479 25.54 2.16 -5.62
CA LYS A 479 26.77 2.62 -4.94
C LYS A 479 26.73 2.38 -3.44
N CYS A 480 25.58 2.62 -2.81
CA CYS A 480 25.37 2.29 -1.40
C CYS A 480 25.56 0.80 -1.13
N GLY A 481 25.03 -0.08 -1.99
CA GLY A 481 25.19 -1.53 -1.89
C GLY A 481 26.64 -2.00 -2.07
N GLU A 482 27.34 -1.49 -3.09
CA GLU A 482 28.78 -1.70 -3.28
C GLU A 482 29.58 -1.31 -2.04
N ALA A 483 29.37 -0.10 -1.53
CA ALA A 483 30.18 0.42 -0.42
C ALA A 483 29.88 -0.29 0.90
N ILE A 484 28.63 -0.71 1.13
CA ILE A 484 28.23 -1.58 2.24
C ILE A 484 29.02 -2.90 2.22
N HIS A 485 29.07 -3.58 1.07
CA HIS A 485 29.76 -4.85 0.91
C HIS A 485 31.29 -4.70 0.95
N GLN A 486 31.85 -3.69 0.28
CA GLN A 486 33.30 -3.43 0.24
C GLN A 486 33.89 -3.15 1.63
N ASN A 487 33.12 -2.54 2.54
CA ASN A 487 33.56 -2.21 3.90
C ASN A 487 33.05 -3.22 4.96
N ASN A 488 32.31 -4.25 4.55
CA ASN A 488 31.69 -5.26 5.43
C ASN A 488 30.86 -4.65 6.59
N ILE A 489 30.09 -3.60 6.28
CA ILE A 489 29.20 -2.90 7.24
C ILE A 489 27.73 -3.20 6.93
N THR A 490 26.84 -3.01 7.90
CA THR A 490 25.39 -3.32 7.74
C THR A 490 24.57 -2.17 7.12
N SER A 491 25.13 -0.96 7.04
CA SER A 491 24.45 0.21 6.47
C SER A 491 25.45 1.35 6.24
N ILE A 492 25.21 2.20 5.24
CA ILE A 492 26.04 3.41 4.98
C ILE A 492 26.16 4.35 6.20
N TYR A 493 25.22 4.28 7.14
CA TYR A 493 25.23 5.08 8.38
C TYR A 493 26.18 4.54 9.47
N ALA A 494 26.88 3.43 9.24
CA ALA A 494 27.83 2.86 10.19
C ALA A 494 29.24 3.48 10.09
N ASP A 495 29.60 4.04 8.92
CA ASP A 495 30.86 4.75 8.70
C ASP A 495 30.61 6.10 8.01
N PRO A 496 30.95 7.23 8.64
CA PRO A 496 30.86 8.56 8.01
C PRO A 496 31.59 8.68 6.67
N ASN A 497 32.67 7.92 6.45
CA ASN A 497 33.43 7.96 5.18
C ASN A 497 32.66 7.29 4.04
N VAL A 498 31.98 6.17 4.32
CA VAL A 498 31.06 5.53 3.37
C VAL A 498 29.85 6.42 3.08
N LEU A 499 29.25 7.04 4.11
CA LEU A 499 28.14 7.98 3.94
C LEU A 499 28.54 9.16 3.03
N GLU A 500 29.69 9.77 3.29
CA GLU A 500 30.28 10.85 2.48
C GLU A 500 30.61 10.40 1.04
N SER A 501 31.08 9.15 0.85
CA SER A 501 31.31 8.57 -0.48
C SER A 501 30.01 8.42 -1.28
N CYS A 502 28.93 7.99 -0.64
CA CYS A 502 27.61 7.88 -1.27
C CYS A 502 27.00 9.27 -1.55
N ALA A 503 27.17 10.23 -0.63
CA ALA A 503 26.72 11.61 -0.80
C ALA A 503 27.39 12.30 -2.00
N LYS A 504 28.66 11.98 -2.29
CA LYS A 504 29.38 12.47 -3.48
C LYS A 504 28.76 12.00 -4.79
N VAL A 505 28.28 10.75 -4.86
CA VAL A 505 27.59 10.23 -6.06
C VAL A 505 26.22 10.91 -6.26
N LEU A 506 25.47 11.14 -5.18
CA LEU A 506 24.25 11.96 -5.26
C LEU A 506 24.57 13.38 -5.74
N ALA A 507 25.59 14.04 -5.15
CA ALA A 507 26.00 15.39 -5.53
C ALA A 507 26.45 15.50 -7.00
N ALA A 508 27.19 14.51 -7.51
CA ALA A 508 27.58 14.40 -8.91
C ALA A 508 26.40 14.19 -9.86
N SER A 509 25.28 13.64 -9.37
CA SER A 509 24.05 13.41 -10.14
C SER A 509 23.12 14.64 -10.18
N MET A 510 23.28 15.59 -9.25
CA MET A 510 22.45 16.81 -9.18
C MET A 510 22.44 17.71 -10.43
N PRO A 511 23.49 17.81 -11.27
CA PRO A 511 23.43 18.56 -12.53
C PRO A 511 22.30 18.07 -13.46
N ILE A 512 21.98 16.78 -13.47
CA ILE A 512 20.90 16.21 -14.30
C ILE A 512 19.54 16.76 -13.83
N LEU A 513 19.29 16.75 -12.52
CA LEU A 513 18.05 17.26 -11.93
C LEU A 513 17.93 18.79 -12.07
N ARG A 514 19.05 19.52 -12.05
CA ARG A 514 19.08 20.96 -12.35
C ARG A 514 18.73 21.21 -13.82
N ALA A 515 19.36 20.50 -14.75
CA ALA A 515 19.06 20.62 -16.18
C ALA A 515 17.57 20.35 -16.49
N TRP A 516 16.92 19.41 -15.79
CA TRP A 516 15.46 19.27 -15.85
C TRP A 516 14.75 20.54 -15.33
N ALA A 517 15.07 21.00 -14.12
CA ALA A 517 14.41 22.15 -13.49
C ALA A 517 14.61 23.48 -14.24
N ASP A 518 15.75 23.65 -14.89
CA ASP A 518 16.08 24.81 -15.72
C ASP A 518 15.21 24.81 -17.01
N ASN A 519 14.96 23.63 -17.60
CA ASN A 519 14.08 23.46 -18.77
C ASN A 519 12.57 23.53 -18.46
N VAL A 520 12.12 23.40 -17.20
CA VAL A 520 10.70 23.55 -16.86
C VAL A 520 10.23 24.99 -17.14
N PRO A 521 9.13 25.22 -17.88
CA PRO A 521 8.60 26.56 -18.13
C PRO A 521 8.24 27.34 -16.86
N GLU A 522 8.46 28.67 -16.86
CA GLU A 522 8.22 29.56 -15.71
C GLU A 522 6.76 29.58 -15.25
N GLN A 523 5.81 29.32 -16.14
CA GLN A 523 4.39 29.21 -15.85
C GLN A 523 4.04 27.96 -15.01
N LEU A 524 4.88 26.92 -15.05
CA LEU A 524 4.76 25.71 -14.23
C LEU A 524 5.57 25.80 -12.91
N LYS A 525 6.38 26.85 -12.73
CA LYS A 525 7.21 27.06 -11.52
C LYS A 525 6.45 27.86 -10.46
N MET A 526 6.30 27.28 -9.26
CA MET A 526 5.73 27.99 -8.12
C MET A 526 6.66 29.11 -7.63
N ARG A 527 6.27 30.37 -7.85
CA ARG A 527 6.98 31.54 -7.31
C ARG A 527 6.96 31.54 -5.78
N ARG A 528 8.14 31.65 -5.15
CA ARG A 528 8.25 31.81 -3.69
C ARG A 528 7.70 33.18 -3.28
N ARG A 529 6.86 33.23 -2.23
CA ARG A 529 6.19 34.46 -1.73
C ARG A 529 7.13 35.65 -1.42
N SER A 530 8.43 35.40 -1.24
CA SER A 530 9.44 36.40 -0.87
C SER A 530 10.51 36.63 -1.94
N GLY A 531 10.33 36.16 -3.18
CA GLY A 531 11.29 36.36 -4.27
C GLY A 531 12.63 35.61 -4.13
N GLY A 532 12.84 34.88 -3.03
CA GLY A 532 14.02 34.02 -2.87
C GLY A 532 14.08 32.95 -3.96
N ALA A 533 15.30 32.63 -4.39
CA ALA A 533 15.55 31.68 -5.48
C ALA A 533 14.94 30.28 -5.22
N LEU A 534 14.76 29.52 -6.30
CA LEU A 534 14.68 28.07 -6.23
C LEU A 534 15.95 27.52 -5.53
N LEU A 535 15.90 26.30 -4.99
CA LEU A 535 16.96 25.75 -4.12
C LEU A 535 18.22 25.29 -4.88
N HIS A 536 18.80 26.17 -5.69
CA HIS A 536 20.11 26.01 -6.35
C HIS A 536 21.24 26.38 -5.38
N GLY A 537 21.15 25.93 -4.13
CA GLY A 537 22.21 26.02 -3.14
C GLY A 537 23.09 24.76 -3.16
N PRO A 538 24.42 24.86 -3.15
CA PRO A 538 25.26 23.70 -2.92
C PRO A 538 25.09 23.25 -1.46
N LEU A 539 24.46 22.09 -1.25
CA LEU A 539 24.23 21.47 0.08
C LEU A 539 25.53 20.92 0.73
N CYS A 540 26.67 21.56 0.47
CA CYS A 540 27.97 21.28 1.04
C CYS A 540 28.74 22.58 1.30
N ARG A 541 28.33 23.32 2.33
CA ARG A 541 29.27 24.07 3.17
C ARG A 541 29.02 23.70 4.63
N ARG A 542 30.07 23.23 5.29
CA ARG A 542 30.08 22.92 6.73
C ARG A 542 30.00 24.23 7.52
N ASN A 543 29.42 24.15 8.71
CA ASN A 543 30.10 24.45 9.96
C ASN A 543 29.70 23.36 10.98
#